data_AF-A0ABC8J0U4-F1
#
_entry.id   AF-A0ABC8J0U4-F1
#
_cell.length_a   1.000
_cell.length_b   1.000
_cell.length_c   1.000
_cell.angle_alpha   90.00
_cell.angle_beta   90.00
_cell.angle_gamma   90.00
#
_symmetry.space_group_name_H-M   'P 1'
#
loop_
_entity.id
_entity.type
_entity.pdbx_description
1 polymer ?
#
loop_
_entity_poly.entity_id
_entity_poly.type
_entity_poly.pdbx_seq_one_letter_code
_entity_poly.pdbx_strand_id
1 'polypeptide(L)'
;MTRVAMYHDEICVYDDSEKATFVLLGDAGPELTGSQAAELIDNYFEANGDMGANHEMSSPKCLVGTIGQTHKFRVKVSSYNFTVPSHTITVTEVVCPALLPPFGVVAEIQPYAIDETAHAPGVIQF
;
A
#
# COMPACT_ATOMS: atom_id res chain seq x y z
N MET A 1 24.19 -4.28 -17.75
CA MET A 1 22.74 -4.51 -17.59
C MET A 1 22.39 -4.09 -16.17
N THR A 2 21.66 -3.00 -15.99
CA THR A 2 21.33 -2.46 -14.66
C THR A 2 20.00 -3.06 -14.23
N ARG A 3 19.95 -3.73 -13.06
CA ARG A 3 18.70 -4.21 -12.48
C ARG A 3 18.09 -3.08 -11.64
N VAL A 4 16.76 -2.95 -11.68
CA VAL A 4 16.02 -1.99 -10.86
C VAL A 4 15.16 -2.79 -9.87
N ALA A 5 15.35 -2.54 -8.58
CA ALA A 5 14.48 -3.07 -7.53
C ALA A 5 13.28 -2.15 -7.37
N MET A 6 12.08 -2.72 -7.26
CA MET A 6 10.81 -1.99 -7.13
C MET A 6 9.95 -2.67 -6.07
N TYR A 7 9.13 -1.89 -5.37
CA TYR A 7 8.14 -2.43 -4.44
C TYR A 7 6.99 -3.11 -5.16
N HIS A 8 6.61 -4.28 -4.64
CA HIS A 8 5.39 -5.01 -4.96
C HIS A 8 4.96 -5.82 -3.74
N ASP A 9 4.40 -5.13 -2.75
CA ASP A 9 4.06 -5.72 -1.44
C ASP A 9 2.56 -5.69 -1.18
N GLU A 10 2.04 -6.72 -0.53
CA GLU A 10 0.68 -6.73 0.00
C GLU A 10 0.70 -6.31 1.47
N ILE A 11 -0.10 -5.30 1.82
CA ILE A 11 -0.24 -4.81 3.20
C ILE A 11 -1.67 -5.03 3.69
N CYS A 12 -1.78 -5.41 4.96
CA CYS A 12 -3.05 -5.45 5.67
C CYS A 12 -3.31 -4.11 6.32
N VAL A 13 -4.40 -3.45 5.96
CA VAL A 13 -4.87 -2.22 6.61
C VAL A 13 -6.13 -2.50 7.41
N TYR A 14 -6.33 -1.71 8.46
CA TYR A 14 -7.45 -1.85 9.39
C TYR A 14 -8.09 -0.48 9.61
N ASP A 15 -9.41 -0.40 9.48
CA ASP A 15 -10.20 0.80 9.78
C ASP A 15 -11.46 0.43 10.57
N ASP A 16 -11.63 1.03 11.76
CA ASP A 16 -12.74 0.90 12.73
C ASP A 16 -13.21 -0.51 13.15
N SER A 17 -12.76 -1.59 12.49
CA SER A 17 -12.90 -3.04 12.73
C SER A 17 -12.82 -3.84 11.42
N GLU A 18 -12.87 -3.17 10.28
CA GLU A 18 -12.74 -3.77 8.97
C GLU A 18 -11.27 -3.96 8.61
N LYS A 19 -10.99 -5.03 7.84
CA LYS A 19 -9.67 -5.32 7.32
C LYS A 19 -9.72 -5.32 5.80
N ALA A 20 -8.82 -4.57 5.18
CA ALA A 20 -8.59 -4.62 3.74
C ALA A 20 -7.14 -5.01 3.43
N THR A 21 -6.91 -5.49 2.21
CA THR A 21 -5.56 -5.78 1.71
C THR A 21 -5.26 -4.84 0.55
N PHE A 22 -4.17 -4.08 0.63
CA PHE A 22 -3.72 -3.22 -0.45
C PHE A 22 -2.44 -3.75 -1.07
N VAL A 23 -2.24 -3.41 -2.34
CA VAL A 23 -0.98 -3.62 -3.04
C VAL A 23 -0.22 -2.31 -3.11
N LEU A 24 0.99 -2.30 -2.58
CA LEU A 24 1.93 -1.19 -2.61
C LEU A 24 2.88 -1.37 -3.80
N LEU A 25 2.88 -0.40 -4.71
CA LEU A 25 3.67 -0.46 -5.94
C LEU A 25 4.62 0.73 -6.06
N GLY A 26 5.84 0.45 -6.52
CA GLY A 26 6.81 1.47 -6.91
C GLY A 26 7.05 2.52 -5.82
N ASP A 27 6.78 3.79 -6.15
CA ASP A 27 7.09 4.94 -5.31
C ASP A 27 6.27 5.00 -4.00
N ALA A 28 5.13 4.34 -3.94
CA ALA A 28 4.35 4.24 -2.70
C ALA A 28 5.10 3.45 -1.60
N GLY A 29 6.02 2.56 -1.99
CA GLY A 29 6.88 1.81 -1.09
C GLY A 29 7.78 2.68 -0.23
N PRO A 30 8.67 3.48 -0.84
CA PRO A 30 9.50 4.43 -0.10
C PRO A 30 8.70 5.50 0.61
N GLU A 31 7.55 5.93 0.07
CA GLU A 31 6.69 6.90 0.77
C GLU A 31 6.14 6.35 2.09
N LEU A 32 5.77 5.06 2.13
CA LEU A 32 5.27 4.41 3.35
C LEU A 32 6.39 4.03 4.31
N THR A 33 7.48 3.45 3.79
CA THR A 33 8.53 2.82 4.60
C THR A 33 9.71 3.73 4.90
N GLY A 34 9.87 4.81 4.13
CA GLY A 34 11.04 5.69 4.18
C GLY A 34 12.33 5.06 3.61
N SER A 35 12.25 3.90 2.95
CA SER A 35 13.42 3.19 2.42
C SER A 35 13.24 2.84 0.95
N GLN A 36 14.34 2.74 0.20
CA GLN A 36 14.28 2.29 -1.20
C GLN A 36 14.21 0.76 -1.28
N ALA A 37 13.61 0.23 -2.36
CA ALA A 37 13.49 -1.23 -2.54
C ALA A 37 14.87 -1.92 -2.62
N ALA A 38 15.86 -1.24 -3.21
CA ALA A 38 17.23 -1.73 -3.25
C ALA A 38 17.84 -1.82 -1.85
N GLU A 39 17.67 -0.78 -1.03
CA GLU A 39 18.18 -0.76 0.36
C GLU A 39 17.54 -1.86 1.21
N LEU A 40 16.26 -2.16 0.99
CA LEU A 40 15.59 -3.29 1.65
C LEU A 40 16.26 -4.63 1.34
N ILE A 41 16.55 -4.87 0.06
CA ILE A 41 17.19 -6.10 -0.42
C ILE A 41 18.62 -6.19 0.12
N ASP A 42 19.39 -5.11 0.03
CA ASP A 42 20.77 -5.06 0.47
C ASP A 42 20.87 -5.28 1.99
N ASN A 43 20.07 -4.55 2.79
CA ASN A 43 20.01 -4.73 4.23
C ASN A 43 19.59 -6.15 4.63
N TYR A 44 18.68 -6.77 3.86
CA TYR A 44 18.27 -8.14 4.10
C TYR A 44 19.39 -9.14 3.84
N PHE A 45 20.16 -8.98 2.76
CA PHE A 45 21.30 -9.86 2.48
C PHE A 45 22.46 -9.62 3.45
N GLU A 46 22.75 -8.39 3.84
CA GLU A 46 23.80 -8.08 4.82
C GLU A 46 23.45 -8.63 6.20
N ALA A 47 22.19 -8.47 6.64
CA ALA A 47 21.75 -8.95 7.94
C ALA A 47 21.71 -10.49 8.04
N ASN A 48 21.53 -11.19 6.92
CA ASN A 48 21.26 -12.64 6.91
C ASN A 48 22.31 -13.49 6.14
N GLY A 49 23.31 -12.87 5.50
CA GLY A 49 24.18 -13.51 4.50
C GLY A 49 25.16 -14.56 5.02
N ASP A 50 25.43 -14.60 6.33
CA ASP A 50 26.35 -15.57 6.97
C ASP A 50 25.64 -16.50 7.97
N MET A 51 24.31 -16.59 7.86
CA MET A 51 23.51 -17.29 8.85
C MET A 51 23.12 -18.68 8.33
N GLY A 52 23.47 -19.72 9.11
CA GLY A 52 23.21 -21.11 8.75
C GLY A 52 21.71 -21.41 8.58
N ALA A 53 21.39 -22.56 7.96
CA ALA A 53 20.04 -22.92 7.52
C ALA A 53 18.91 -22.90 8.58
N ASN A 54 19.25 -22.80 9.86
CA ASN A 54 18.28 -22.74 10.98
C ASN A 54 18.04 -21.31 11.49
N HIS A 55 18.59 -20.30 10.83
CA HIS A 55 18.43 -18.91 11.25
C HIS A 55 17.11 -18.32 10.73
N GLU A 56 16.31 -17.79 11.65
CA GLU A 56 15.10 -17.04 11.33
C GLU A 56 15.48 -15.62 10.90
N MET A 57 15.36 -15.35 9.60
CA MET A 57 15.72 -14.05 9.05
C MET A 57 14.83 -12.95 9.60
N SER A 58 15.46 -11.93 10.19
CA SER A 58 14.71 -10.80 10.75
C SER A 58 13.98 -10.04 9.64
N SER A 59 12.73 -9.65 9.92
CA SER A 59 11.97 -8.79 9.01
C SER A 59 12.65 -7.42 8.88
N PRO A 60 12.64 -6.79 7.68
CA PRO A 60 13.22 -5.48 7.51
C PRO A 60 12.63 -4.44 8.47
N LYS A 61 13.50 -3.71 9.19
CA LYS A 61 13.07 -2.79 10.25
C LYS A 61 12.12 -1.70 9.77
N CYS A 62 12.29 -1.19 8.55
CA CYS A 62 11.40 -0.16 8.03
C CYS A 62 9.97 -0.67 7.86
N LEU A 63 9.77 -1.93 7.43
CA LEU A 63 8.44 -2.55 7.33
C LEU A 63 7.82 -2.72 8.71
N VAL A 64 8.60 -3.23 9.68
CA VAL A 64 8.13 -3.36 11.07
C VAL A 64 7.71 -2.00 11.64
N GLY A 65 8.45 -0.94 11.31
CA GLY A 65 8.14 0.42 11.74
C GLY A 65 6.79 0.94 11.25
N THR A 66 6.27 0.43 10.13
CA THR A 66 4.95 0.84 9.59
C THR A 66 3.78 0.22 10.35
N ILE A 67 3.99 -0.88 11.07
CA ILE A 67 2.93 -1.62 11.77
C ILE A 67 2.33 -0.74 12.87
N GLY A 68 1.00 -0.65 12.90
CA GLY A 68 0.27 0.14 13.89
C GLY A 68 0.30 1.65 13.64
N GLN A 69 0.87 2.11 12.51
CA GLN A 69 0.76 3.50 12.08
C GLN A 69 -0.54 3.73 11.30
N THR A 70 -1.12 4.92 11.47
CA THR A 70 -2.26 5.38 10.67
C THR A 70 -1.76 6.24 9.51
N HIS A 71 -2.17 5.91 8.30
CA HIS A 71 -1.76 6.57 7.06
C HIS A 71 -2.96 6.82 6.17
N LYS A 72 -2.98 7.97 5.49
CA LYS A 72 -3.96 8.25 4.44
C LYS A 72 -3.40 7.83 3.10
N PHE A 73 -4.14 7.00 2.37
CA PHE A 73 -3.73 6.50 1.06
C PHE A 73 -4.58 7.10 -0.04
N ARG A 74 -3.97 7.43 -1.19
CA ARG A 74 -4.71 7.56 -2.45
C ARG A 74 -4.67 6.24 -3.19
N VAL A 75 -5.83 5.58 -3.28
CA VAL A 75 -5.93 4.26 -3.90
C VAL A 75 -6.59 4.29 -5.27
N LYS A 76 -6.23 3.31 -6.11
CA LYS A 76 -6.96 2.96 -7.32
C LYS A 76 -7.57 1.58 -7.09
N VAL A 77 -8.88 1.47 -7.26
CA VAL A 77 -9.58 0.18 -7.27
C VAL A 77 -9.80 -0.25 -8.70
N SER A 78 -9.41 -1.47 -9.04
CA SER A 78 -9.67 -2.05 -10.36
C SER A 78 -10.18 -3.47 -10.24
N SER A 79 -11.14 -3.82 -11.10
CA SER A 79 -11.62 -5.19 -11.26
C SER A 79 -10.52 -6.03 -11.91
N TYR A 80 -10.21 -7.17 -11.30
CA TYR A 80 -9.26 -8.13 -11.84
C TYR A 80 -10.00 -9.03 -12.86
N ASN A 81 -9.55 -9.06 -14.11
CA ASN A 81 -10.20 -9.84 -15.19
C ASN A 81 -9.84 -11.34 -15.16
N PHE A 82 -9.67 -11.92 -13.98
CA PHE A 82 -9.48 -13.36 -13.83
C PHE A 82 -10.83 -14.06 -13.65
N THR A 83 -10.86 -15.37 -13.89
CA THR A 83 -12.06 -16.22 -13.84
C THR A 83 -12.78 -16.20 -12.48
N VAL A 84 -12.15 -15.64 -11.45
CA VAL A 84 -12.74 -15.39 -10.14
C VAL A 84 -12.80 -13.87 -9.95
N PRO A 85 -13.99 -13.29 -9.69
CA PRO A 85 -14.10 -11.85 -9.46
C PRO A 85 -13.37 -11.48 -8.16
N SER A 86 -12.25 -10.76 -8.31
CA SER A 86 -11.54 -10.11 -7.22
C SER A 86 -11.36 -8.63 -7.52
N HIS A 87 -11.29 -7.80 -6.47
CA HIS A 87 -10.91 -6.40 -6.57
C HIS A 87 -9.49 -6.26 -6.06
N THR A 88 -8.65 -5.54 -6.81
CA THR A 88 -7.32 -5.13 -6.34
C THR A 88 -7.39 -3.65 -5.97
N ILE A 89 -6.95 -3.34 -4.76
CA ILE A 89 -6.81 -1.97 -4.28
C ILE A 89 -5.31 -1.65 -4.31
N THR A 90 -4.91 -0.77 -5.19
CA THR A 90 -3.50 -0.35 -5.35
C THR A 90 -3.29 1.00 -4.73
N VAL A 91 -2.30 1.13 -3.84
CA VAL A 91 -1.86 2.43 -3.34
C VAL A 91 -1.05 3.12 -4.43
N THR A 92 -1.46 4.33 -4.80
CA THR A 92 -0.76 5.16 -5.79
C THR A 92 0.11 6.23 -5.17
N GLU A 93 -0.22 6.65 -3.95
CA GLU A 93 0.47 7.71 -3.20
C GLU A 93 0.09 7.60 -1.72
N VAL A 94 1.06 7.84 -0.82
CA VAL A 94 0.82 8.03 0.62
C VAL A 94 0.74 9.52 0.92
N VAL A 95 -0.37 9.96 1.51
CA VAL A 95 -0.67 11.39 1.66
C VAL A 95 -0.29 11.90 3.04
N CYS A 96 0.54 12.96 3.08
CA CYS A 96 0.85 13.69 4.31
C CYS A 96 -0.40 14.45 4.83
N PRO A 97 -0.90 14.17 6.05
CA PRO A 97 -2.11 14.80 6.57
C PRO A 97 -2.04 16.33 6.66
N ALA A 98 -0.85 16.90 6.87
CA ALA A 98 -0.62 18.34 6.99
C ALA A 98 -0.75 19.11 5.67
N LEU A 99 -0.74 18.43 4.52
CA LEU A 99 -0.87 19.02 3.19
C LEU A 99 -2.30 18.97 2.64
N LEU A 100 -3.23 18.38 3.40
CA LEU A 100 -4.64 18.32 3.01
C LEU A 100 -5.35 19.64 3.35
N PRO A 101 -6.24 20.13 2.48
CA PRO A 101 -7.06 21.29 2.81
C PRO A 101 -7.91 21.01 4.07
N PRO A 102 -8.22 22.03 4.90
CA PRO A 102 -9.03 21.86 6.09
C PRO A 102 -10.41 21.28 5.71
N PHE A 103 -10.82 20.23 6.43
CA PHE A 103 -12.07 19.52 6.19
C PHE A 103 -13.27 20.47 6.16
N GLY A 104 -14.02 20.47 5.05
CA GLY A 104 -15.23 21.27 4.90
C GLY A 104 -16.04 20.91 3.66
N VAL A 105 -17.26 20.45 3.91
CA VAL A 105 -18.34 20.04 2.99
C VAL A 105 -18.23 18.61 2.44
N VAL A 106 -18.80 17.70 3.23
CA VAL A 106 -19.34 16.40 2.80
C VAL A 106 -20.35 16.65 1.67
N ALA A 107 -20.05 16.21 0.46
CA ALA A 107 -21.09 15.94 -0.53
C ALA A 107 -21.65 14.55 -0.21
N GLU A 108 -22.84 14.54 0.36
CA GLU A 108 -23.64 13.36 0.67
C GLU A 108 -23.79 12.49 -0.59
N ILE A 109 -23.15 11.32 -0.62
CA ILE A 109 -23.31 10.38 -1.74
C ILE A 109 -24.62 9.63 -1.52
N GLN A 110 -25.63 9.94 -2.33
CA GLN A 110 -26.92 9.23 -2.35
C GLN A 110 -26.70 7.74 -2.68
N PRO A 111 -27.27 6.80 -1.92
CA PRO A 111 -27.19 5.39 -2.25
C PRO A 111 -28.14 5.06 -3.42
N TYR A 112 -27.64 4.27 -4.38
CA TYR A 112 -28.31 3.71 -5.57
C TYR A 112 -28.44 4.58 -6.83
N ALA A 113 -27.46 4.43 -7.72
CA ALA A 113 -27.69 3.92 -9.08
C ALA A 113 -26.36 3.37 -9.61
N ILE A 114 -26.24 2.04 -9.70
CA ILE A 114 -25.15 1.42 -10.43
C ILE A 114 -25.54 1.54 -11.91
N ASP A 115 -25.09 2.60 -12.57
CA ASP A 115 -25.12 2.67 -14.03
C ASP A 115 -23.74 2.26 -14.55
N GLU A 116 -23.74 1.18 -15.32
CA GLU A 116 -22.59 0.49 -15.88
C GLU A 116 -22.01 1.30 -17.04
N THR A 117 -21.44 2.50 -16.80
CA THR A 117 -20.54 3.18 -17.76
C THR A 117 -19.96 4.49 -17.20
N ALA A 118 -19.10 4.45 -16.17
CA ALA A 118 -18.15 5.56 -15.94
C ALA A 118 -16.98 5.15 -15.03
N HIS A 119 -15.77 5.26 -15.55
CA HIS A 119 -14.51 5.15 -14.82
C HIS A 119 -14.25 6.48 -14.09
N ALA A 120 -14.49 6.54 -12.78
CA ALA A 120 -14.11 7.67 -11.93
C ALA A 120 -13.11 7.20 -10.85
N PRO A 121 -12.00 7.91 -10.63
CA PRO A 121 -11.10 7.63 -9.51
C PRO A 121 -11.78 8.08 -8.21
N GLY A 122 -12.19 7.11 -7.40
CA GLY A 122 -12.65 7.37 -6.03
C GLY A 122 -11.46 7.51 -5.07
N VAL A 123 -11.50 8.50 -4.20
CA VAL A 123 -10.62 8.56 -3.02
C VAL A 123 -11.27 7.71 -1.95
N ILE A 124 -10.64 6.60 -1.57
CA ILE A 124 -11.07 5.81 -0.41
C ILE A 124 -10.13 6.18 0.74
N GLN A 125 -10.73 6.61 1.84
CA GLN A 125 -10.04 7.01 3.05
C GLN A 125 -9.93 5.78 3.96
N PHE A 126 -8.72 5.50 4.44
CA PHE A 126 -8.38 4.53 5.47
C PHE A 126 -7.42 5.20 6.46
#